data_AF-A0A7W1U9J2-F1
#
_entry.id   AF-A0A7W1U9J2-F1
#
_cell.length_a   1.000
_cell.length_b   1.000
_cell.length_c   1.000
_cell.angle_alpha   90.00
_cell.angle_beta   90.00
_cell.angle_gamma   90.00
#
_symmetry.space_group_name_H-M   'P 1'
#
loop_
_entity.id
_entity.type
_entity.pdbx_description
1 polymer ?
#
loop_
_entity_poly.entity_id
_entity_poly.type
_entity_poly.pdbx_seq_one_letter_code
_entity_poly.pdbx_strand_id
1 'polypeptide(L)'
;MPTYKTPDVYVEEISVFPPSVAEVETAIPAFIGYTEKAINKTADDLILVPTRIESLKDYELYFGGPKDDAIALTVEDQGDAGYKVTSFTEPTVLYILYYSVKLFFDNGGGQCYITSVGTYQEPAAIELDTAPLDTFGLRDGLDAVALEDEPTLIVIPEAVNLTAADYSSLVEAVLAQCGTLKDRFGIFDLRDGGKDLTSADLDTNRGYFGTSDSLKYGAAYYPFLKTTLNYSVKDDESNVSVIFVPVGGPANAV
;
A
#
# COMPACT_ATOMS: atom_id res chain seq x y z
N MET A 1 32.15 -33.45 -33.54
CA MET A 1 31.32 -34.31 -34.41
C MET A 1 31.56 -35.74 -33.99
N PRO A 2 30.62 -36.40 -33.30
CA PRO A 2 30.73 -37.82 -33.02
C PRO A 2 30.82 -38.59 -34.34
N THR A 3 31.64 -39.64 -34.38
CA THR A 3 31.84 -40.46 -35.58
C THR A 3 31.15 -41.79 -35.39
N TYR A 4 29.99 -41.97 -36.03
CA TYR A 4 29.24 -43.22 -36.01
C TYR A 4 29.87 -44.23 -36.96
N LYS A 5 30.16 -45.44 -36.47
CA LYS A 5 30.89 -46.47 -37.22
C LYS A 5 30.01 -47.63 -37.70
N THR A 6 28.72 -47.60 -37.40
CA THR A 6 27.77 -48.66 -37.76
C THR A 6 26.51 -48.03 -38.39
N PRO A 7 25.99 -48.60 -39.49
CA PRO A 7 24.75 -48.11 -40.09
C PRO A 7 23.58 -48.45 -39.16
N ASP A 8 23.05 -47.43 -38.47
CA ASP A 8 21.87 -47.53 -37.62
C ASP A 8 21.24 -46.13 -37.43
N VAL A 9 20.04 -46.06 -36.85
CA VAL A 9 19.36 -44.81 -36.51
C VAL A 9 19.86 -44.30 -35.15
N TYR A 10 20.50 -43.14 -35.13
CA TYR A 10 20.94 -42.48 -33.90
C TYR A 10 20.06 -41.27 -33.61
N VAL A 11 19.61 -41.14 -32.37
CA VAL A 11 18.94 -39.94 -31.86
C VAL A 11 19.97 -39.17 -31.03
N GLU A 12 20.22 -37.93 -31.41
CA GLU A 12 21.01 -37.00 -30.60
C GLU A 12 20.08 -36.01 -29.89
N GLU A 13 20.15 -35.96 -28.56
CA GLU A 13 19.60 -34.83 -27.81
C GLU A 13 20.61 -33.69 -27.83
N ILE A 14 20.42 -32.74 -28.75
CA ILE A 14 21.11 -31.47 -28.68
C ILE A 14 20.40 -30.63 -27.62
N SER A 15 20.96 -30.55 -26.42
CA SER A 15 20.50 -29.64 -25.38
C SER A 15 20.82 -28.21 -25.79
N VAL A 16 19.92 -27.61 -26.58
CA VAL A 16 19.90 -26.17 -26.82
C VAL A 16 19.08 -25.57 -25.70
N PHE A 17 19.68 -25.37 -24.53
CA PHE A 17 19.09 -24.43 -23.59
C PHE A 17 19.04 -23.08 -24.31
N PRO A 18 17.85 -22.48 -24.52
CA PRO A 18 17.79 -21.12 -25.00
C PRO A 18 18.64 -20.25 -24.05
N PRO A 19 19.33 -19.20 -24.55
CA PRO A 19 20.01 -18.29 -23.66
C PRO A 19 19.01 -17.84 -22.60
N SER A 20 19.35 -18.05 -21.33
CA SER A 20 18.59 -17.51 -20.21
C SER A 20 18.61 -15.99 -20.38
N VAL A 21 17.46 -15.43 -20.74
CA VAL A 21 17.22 -14.00 -20.68
C VAL A 21 17.10 -13.70 -19.19
N ALA A 22 18.00 -12.89 -18.65
CA ALA A 22 17.81 -12.36 -17.30
C ALA A 22 16.48 -11.59 -17.30
N GLU A 23 15.52 -12.03 -16.50
CA GLU A 23 14.26 -11.31 -16.31
C GLU A 23 14.60 -9.97 -15.67
N VAL A 24 14.50 -8.90 -16.45
CA VAL A 24 14.51 -7.54 -15.90
C VAL A 24 13.06 -7.26 -15.57
N GLU A 25 12.76 -7.09 -14.29
CA GLU A 25 11.40 -6.74 -13.89
C GLU A 25 11.02 -5.41 -14.53
N THR A 26 9.96 -5.42 -15.32
CA THR A 26 9.50 -4.24 -16.09
C THR A 26 8.49 -3.39 -15.32
N ALA A 27 8.03 -3.89 -14.17
CA ALA A 27 7.01 -3.27 -13.32
C ALA A 27 7.56 -3.16 -11.89
N ILE A 28 8.34 -2.11 -11.63
CA ILE A 28 8.89 -1.83 -10.30
C ILE A 28 8.08 -0.67 -9.69
N PRO A 29 7.16 -0.94 -8.76
CA PRO A 29 6.37 0.11 -8.13
C PRO A 29 7.15 0.87 -7.07
N ALA A 30 6.98 2.19 -7.04
CA ALA A 30 7.26 3.04 -5.89
C ALA A 30 5.97 3.29 -5.12
N PHE A 31 5.91 2.74 -3.91
CA PHE A 31 4.87 3.02 -2.94
C PHE A 31 5.27 4.24 -2.10
N ILE A 32 4.37 5.23 -2.02
CA ILE A 32 4.56 6.45 -1.23
C ILE A 32 3.50 6.51 -0.14
N GLY A 33 3.90 6.82 1.09
CA GLY A 33 2.98 6.98 2.22
C GLY A 33 3.68 7.06 3.57
N TYR A 34 2.91 6.97 4.64
CA TYR A 34 3.40 7.04 6.02
C TYR A 34 3.74 5.64 6.55
N THR A 35 4.77 5.58 7.40
CA THR A 35 5.28 4.33 7.96
C THR A 35 5.32 4.38 9.49
N GLU A 36 5.56 3.26 10.17
CA GLU A 36 5.73 3.27 11.63
C GLU A 36 7.06 3.95 12.00
N LYS A 37 8.11 3.59 11.26
CA LYS A 37 9.48 4.09 11.41
C LYS A 37 10.10 4.27 10.02
N ALA A 38 11.27 4.88 9.94
CA ALA A 38 12.04 4.98 8.70
C ALA A 38 13.54 4.95 9.05
N ILE A 39 14.08 3.75 9.26
CA ILE A 39 15.41 3.56 9.90
C ILE A 39 16.25 2.53 9.14
N ASN A 40 17.45 2.92 8.73
CA ASN A 40 18.52 2.05 8.26
C ASN A 40 19.69 2.04 9.25
N LYS A 41 20.28 3.20 9.52
CA LYS A 41 21.43 3.38 10.42
C LYS A 41 21.11 4.27 11.61
N THR A 42 20.37 5.34 11.38
CA THR A 42 19.95 6.30 12.41
C THR A 42 18.46 6.55 12.34
N ALA A 43 17.86 7.04 13.41
CA ALA A 43 16.44 7.39 13.39
C ALA A 43 16.13 8.35 12.22
N ASP A 44 15.03 8.08 11.54
CA ASP A 44 14.44 8.90 10.48
C ASP A 44 15.33 9.13 9.24
N ASP A 45 16.39 8.33 9.06
CA ASP A 45 17.32 8.46 7.93
C ASP A 45 16.77 7.99 6.59
N LEU A 46 15.64 7.27 6.60
CA LEU A 46 14.94 6.84 5.39
C LEU A 46 13.73 7.70 5.02
N ILE A 47 13.43 8.76 5.78
CA ILE A 47 12.35 9.69 5.40
C ILE A 47 12.74 10.41 4.10
N LEU A 48 11.83 10.40 3.13
CA LEU A 48 12.02 10.91 1.77
C LEU A 48 13.21 10.29 1.01
N VAL A 49 13.66 9.11 1.42
CA VAL A 49 14.68 8.35 0.71
C VAL A 49 14.01 7.11 0.12
N PRO A 50 13.68 7.12 -1.20
CA PRO A 50 13.13 5.94 -1.86
C PRO A 50 14.08 4.75 -1.67
N THR A 51 13.60 3.73 -0.97
CA THR A 51 14.41 2.57 -0.58
C THR A 51 13.89 1.33 -1.28
N ARG A 52 14.75 0.67 -2.04
CA ARG A 52 14.44 -0.60 -2.69
C ARG A 52 14.35 -1.71 -1.64
N ILE A 53 13.27 -2.47 -1.70
CA ILE A 53 13.02 -3.67 -0.89
C ILE A 53 12.67 -4.85 -1.81
N GLU A 54 12.95 -6.07 -1.36
CA GLU A 54 12.68 -7.29 -2.13
C GLU A 54 11.63 -8.18 -1.45
N SER A 55 11.28 -7.88 -0.20
CA SER A 55 10.30 -8.65 0.58
C SER A 55 9.60 -7.81 1.63
N LEU A 56 8.46 -8.32 2.12
CA LEU A 56 7.77 -7.72 3.26
C LEU A 56 8.62 -7.70 4.54
N LYS A 57 9.55 -8.65 4.71
CA LYS A 57 10.46 -8.65 5.86
C LYS A 57 11.44 -7.47 5.82
N ASP A 58 11.87 -7.07 4.63
CA ASP A 58 12.69 -5.87 4.46
C ASP A 58 11.87 -4.61 4.79
N TYR A 59 10.58 -4.59 4.40
CA TYR A 59 9.67 -3.54 4.83
C TYR A 59 9.59 -3.44 6.35
N GLU A 60 9.28 -4.54 7.04
CA GLU A 60 9.15 -4.56 8.51
C GLU A 60 10.47 -4.16 9.22
N LEU A 61 11.60 -4.54 8.63
CA LEU A 61 12.93 -4.17 9.13
C LEU A 61 13.14 -2.66 9.10
N TYR A 62 12.92 -2.01 7.94
CA TYR A 62 13.23 -0.59 7.72
C TYR A 62 12.11 0.37 8.10
N PHE A 63 10.86 -0.03 7.84
CA PHE A 63 9.66 0.82 7.91
C PHE A 63 8.65 0.42 8.98
N GLY A 64 8.76 -0.81 9.50
CA GLY A 64 7.95 -1.29 10.62
C GLY A 64 6.62 -1.89 10.20
N GLY A 65 5.71 -1.96 11.15
CA GLY A 65 4.38 -2.55 11.03
C GLY A 65 3.28 -1.53 10.70
N PRO A 66 2.01 -1.98 10.72
CA PRO A 66 0.85 -1.11 10.61
C PRO A 66 0.66 -0.25 11.87
N LYS A 67 -0.12 0.82 11.77
CA LYS A 67 -0.56 1.58 12.94
C LYS A 67 -1.47 0.72 13.83
N ASP A 68 -1.29 0.85 15.14
CA ASP A 68 -2.15 0.21 16.14
C ASP A 68 -3.44 1.00 16.34
N ASP A 69 -4.35 0.89 15.37
CA ASP A 69 -5.67 1.51 15.46
C ASP A 69 -6.52 0.87 16.57
N ALA A 70 -7.38 1.68 17.19
CA ALA A 70 -8.23 1.22 18.28
C ALA A 70 -9.35 0.30 17.77
N ILE A 71 -9.42 -0.91 18.33
CA ILE A 71 -10.41 -1.93 18.03
C ILE A 71 -11.40 -2.00 19.19
N ALA A 72 -12.71 -1.96 18.90
CA ALA A 72 -13.74 -2.06 19.93
C ALA A 72 -14.71 -3.20 19.64
N LEU A 73 -14.98 -4.02 20.67
CA LEU A 73 -15.89 -5.17 20.55
C LEU A 73 -16.72 -5.37 21.82
N THR A 74 -17.95 -5.84 21.66
CA THR A 74 -18.84 -6.21 22.78
C THR A 74 -18.99 -7.71 22.83
N VAL A 75 -18.69 -8.29 23.99
CA VAL A 75 -18.82 -9.72 24.27
C VAL A 75 -19.92 -9.92 25.31
N GLU A 76 -20.89 -10.75 24.96
CA GLU A 76 -21.95 -11.18 25.86
C GLU A 76 -21.67 -12.59 26.38
N ASP A 77 -21.78 -12.76 27.70
CA ASP A 77 -21.79 -14.07 28.35
C ASP A 77 -23.20 -14.67 28.25
N GLN A 78 -23.30 -15.82 27.58
CA GLN A 78 -24.53 -16.58 27.38
C GLN A 78 -24.62 -17.78 28.34
N GLY A 79 -23.83 -17.80 29.42
CA GLY A 79 -23.80 -18.87 30.40
C GLY A 79 -23.31 -20.18 29.79
N ASP A 80 -24.14 -21.23 29.82
CA ASP A 80 -23.79 -22.56 29.30
C ASP A 80 -23.52 -22.56 27.78
N ALA A 81 -23.95 -21.54 27.05
CA ALA A 81 -23.70 -21.38 25.62
C ALA A 81 -22.38 -20.64 25.30
N GLY A 82 -21.60 -20.23 26.33
CA GLY A 82 -20.31 -19.58 26.18
C GLY A 82 -20.39 -18.08 25.89
N TYR A 83 -19.35 -17.55 25.23
CA TYR A 83 -19.25 -16.14 24.89
C TYR A 83 -19.67 -15.88 23.44
N LYS A 84 -20.41 -14.79 23.22
CA LYS A 84 -20.81 -14.34 21.88
C LYS A 84 -20.39 -12.89 21.66
N VAL A 85 -19.68 -12.62 20.58
CA VAL A 85 -19.44 -11.26 20.11
C VAL A 85 -20.76 -10.71 19.56
N THR A 86 -21.30 -9.67 20.18
CA THR A 86 -22.58 -9.04 19.81
C THR A 86 -22.39 -7.82 18.93
N SER A 87 -21.25 -7.13 19.04
CA SER A 87 -20.86 -6.05 18.14
C SER A 87 -19.37 -6.02 17.92
N PHE A 88 -18.97 -5.61 16.72
CA PHE A 88 -17.60 -5.27 16.37
C PHE A 88 -17.65 -3.92 15.66
N THR A 89 -16.86 -2.96 16.14
CA THR A 89 -16.68 -1.67 15.48
C THR A 89 -15.38 -1.74 14.69
N GLU A 90 -15.50 -1.70 13.36
CA GLU A 90 -14.34 -1.68 12.47
C GLU A 90 -13.45 -0.45 12.77
N PRO A 91 -12.14 -0.64 12.99
CA PRO A 91 -11.22 0.47 13.17
C PRO A 91 -11.15 1.31 11.89
N THR A 92 -11.06 2.63 12.06
CA THR A 92 -10.81 3.52 10.92
C THR A 92 -9.32 3.55 10.63
N VAL A 93 -8.89 2.81 9.62
CA VAL A 93 -7.47 2.72 9.23
C VAL A 93 -7.12 3.88 8.31
N LEU A 94 -6.43 4.88 8.85
CA LEU A 94 -5.98 6.04 8.08
C LEU A 94 -4.69 5.74 7.29
N TYR A 95 -3.71 5.09 7.93
CA TYR A 95 -2.43 4.75 7.32
C TYR A 95 -2.49 3.33 6.74
N ILE A 96 -2.72 3.24 5.43
CA ILE A 96 -2.96 1.97 4.73
C ILE A 96 -1.74 1.42 4.00
N LEU A 97 -0.63 2.18 3.93
CA LEU A 97 0.56 1.81 3.16
C LEU A 97 1.07 0.39 3.48
N TYR A 98 1.20 0.04 4.78
CA TYR A 98 1.64 -1.29 5.20
C TYR A 98 0.77 -2.41 4.62
N TYR A 99 -0.56 -2.26 4.70
CA TYR A 99 -1.50 -3.27 4.20
C TYR A 99 -1.46 -3.36 2.67
N SER A 100 -1.29 -2.24 1.97
CA SER A 100 -1.13 -2.21 0.51
C SER A 100 0.13 -2.93 0.06
N VAL A 101 1.26 -2.70 0.73
CA VAL A 101 2.53 -3.38 0.43
C VAL A 101 2.46 -4.87 0.78
N LYS A 102 1.87 -5.22 1.92
CA LYS A 102 1.60 -6.61 2.28
C LYS A 102 0.75 -7.30 1.22
N LEU A 103 -0.33 -6.66 0.76
CA LEU A 103 -1.19 -7.22 -0.27
C LEU A 103 -0.44 -7.38 -1.60
N PHE A 104 0.44 -6.45 -1.96
CA PHE A 104 1.29 -6.56 -3.15
C PHE A 104 2.15 -7.83 -3.10
N PHE A 105 2.87 -8.07 -2.00
CA PHE A 105 3.68 -9.29 -1.84
C PHE A 105 2.84 -10.56 -1.77
N ASP A 106 1.68 -10.53 -1.09
CA ASP A 106 0.75 -11.67 -1.03
C ASP A 106 0.19 -12.04 -2.43
N ASN A 107 0.15 -11.09 -3.37
CA ASN A 107 -0.24 -11.31 -4.77
C ASN A 107 0.95 -11.63 -5.71
N GLY A 108 2.12 -11.96 -5.14
CA GLY A 108 3.31 -12.33 -5.92
C GLY A 108 4.13 -11.15 -6.42
N GLY A 109 4.00 -9.98 -5.78
CA GLY A 109 4.87 -8.83 -6.02
C GLY A 109 6.34 -9.17 -5.79
N GLY A 110 7.21 -8.66 -6.67
CA GLY A 110 8.66 -8.76 -6.60
C GLY A 110 9.27 -7.54 -5.90
N GLN A 111 10.31 -6.95 -6.48
CA GLN A 111 10.94 -5.79 -5.87
C GLN A 111 10.07 -4.54 -5.98
N CYS A 112 10.16 -3.68 -4.98
CA CYS A 112 9.50 -2.37 -5.00
C CYS A 112 10.32 -1.33 -4.24
N TYR A 113 9.98 -0.06 -4.47
CA TYR A 113 10.52 1.06 -3.71
C TYR A 113 9.49 1.50 -2.69
N ILE A 114 9.96 1.79 -1.48
CA ILE A 114 9.16 2.44 -0.44
C ILE A 114 9.72 3.83 -0.22
N THR A 115 8.85 4.82 -0.30
CA THR A 115 9.17 6.21 0.04
C THR A 115 8.30 6.61 1.22
N SER A 116 8.90 6.57 2.42
CA SER A 116 8.24 7.08 3.61
C SER A 116 8.23 8.60 3.59
N VAL A 117 7.07 9.22 3.71
CA VAL A 117 6.95 10.69 3.86
C VAL A 117 6.98 11.11 5.32
N GLY A 118 6.94 10.17 6.26
CA GLY A 118 6.95 10.44 7.67
C GLY A 118 6.44 9.26 8.48
N THR A 119 6.62 9.34 9.79
CA THR A 119 6.08 8.34 10.72
C THR A 119 4.61 8.59 11.03
N TYR A 120 3.93 7.64 11.66
CA TYR A 120 2.57 7.83 12.15
C TYR A 120 2.46 9.01 13.12
N GLN A 121 1.54 9.93 12.82
CA GLN A 121 1.29 11.14 13.60
C GLN A 121 0.22 10.93 14.69
N GLU A 122 0.33 11.75 15.75
CA GLU A 122 -0.66 11.91 16.82
C GLU A 122 -0.96 13.41 17.04
N PRO A 123 -2.13 13.93 16.63
CA PRO A 123 -3.26 13.22 16.02
C PRO A 123 -2.95 12.68 14.60
N ALA A 124 -3.64 11.61 14.20
CA ALA A 124 -3.46 11.01 12.88
C ALA A 124 -3.90 11.97 11.75
N ALA A 125 -3.03 12.17 10.75
CA ALA A 125 -3.28 13.05 9.62
C ALA A 125 -2.53 12.57 8.36
N ILE A 126 -3.10 12.84 7.19
CA ILE A 126 -2.44 12.67 5.89
C ILE A 126 -2.33 14.05 5.26
N GLU A 127 -1.10 14.51 5.07
CA GLU A 127 -0.81 15.82 4.49
C GLU A 127 -0.39 15.69 3.01
N LEU A 128 -0.76 16.68 2.19
CA LEU A 128 -0.33 16.76 0.79
C LEU A 128 1.12 17.20 0.67
N ASP A 129 1.50 18.23 1.42
CA ASP A 129 2.76 18.95 1.34
C ASP A 129 3.37 19.13 2.73
N THR A 130 4.61 19.58 2.77
CA THR A 130 5.30 19.93 4.01
C THR A 130 4.44 20.88 4.86
N ALA A 131 4.10 20.44 6.07
CA ALA A 131 3.27 21.18 7.01
C ALA A 131 4.14 22.01 7.99
N PRO A 132 3.56 22.94 8.77
CA PRO A 132 4.30 23.84 9.66
C PRO A 132 5.09 23.18 10.80
N LEU A 133 5.00 21.85 10.96
CA LEU A 133 5.64 21.06 12.02
C LEU A 133 6.84 20.24 11.53
N ASP A 134 7.46 20.63 10.41
CA ASP A 134 8.55 19.89 9.75
C ASP A 134 8.18 18.45 9.35
N THR A 135 6.88 18.20 9.14
CA THR A 135 6.36 16.92 8.62
C THR A 135 6.17 17.02 7.11
N PHE A 136 6.62 16.02 6.36
CA PHE A 136 6.46 16.00 4.90
C PHE A 136 5.11 15.42 4.48
N GLY A 137 4.67 15.75 3.27
CA GLY A 137 3.43 15.27 2.69
C GLY A 137 3.64 14.28 1.55
N LEU A 138 2.53 13.75 1.03
CA LEU A 138 2.54 12.77 -0.08
C LEU A 138 3.18 13.30 -1.37
N ARG A 139 3.11 14.61 -1.64
CA ARG A 139 3.76 15.22 -2.81
C ARG A 139 5.28 15.34 -2.63
N ASP A 140 5.77 15.55 -1.40
CA ASP A 140 7.21 15.53 -1.13
C ASP A 140 7.81 14.14 -1.43
N GLY A 141 7.06 13.07 -1.11
CA GLY A 141 7.43 11.70 -1.48
C GLY A 141 7.42 11.46 -3.01
N LEU A 142 6.48 12.08 -3.73
CA LEU A 142 6.45 12.04 -5.19
C LEU A 142 7.70 12.70 -5.81
N ASP A 143 8.09 13.87 -5.26
CA ASP A 143 9.27 14.60 -5.68
C ASP A 143 10.56 13.82 -5.39
N ALA A 144 10.62 13.09 -4.27
CA ALA A 144 11.74 12.20 -3.96
C ALA A 144 11.85 11.04 -4.97
N VAL A 145 10.74 10.39 -5.32
CA VAL A 145 10.68 9.34 -6.36
C VAL A 145 11.05 9.88 -7.75
N ALA A 146 10.89 11.18 -8.00
CA ALA A 146 11.31 11.80 -9.26
C ALA A 146 12.80 11.66 -9.54
N LEU A 147 13.62 11.52 -8.49
CA LEU A 147 15.08 11.46 -8.56
C LEU A 147 15.63 10.05 -8.80
N GLU A 148 14.77 9.03 -8.71
CA GLU A 148 15.14 7.63 -8.94
C GLU A 148 14.75 7.18 -10.35
N ASP A 149 15.66 6.46 -11.00
CA ASP A 149 15.50 6.01 -12.39
C ASP A 149 14.82 4.62 -12.52
N GLU A 150 14.85 3.78 -11.48
CA GLU A 150 14.31 2.42 -11.52
C GLU A 150 12.77 2.31 -11.44
N PRO A 151 12.04 3.15 -10.66
CA PRO A 151 10.59 3.02 -10.54
C PRO A 151 9.83 3.24 -11.85
N THR A 152 9.03 2.25 -12.24
CA THR A 152 8.16 2.32 -13.44
C THR A 152 6.67 2.46 -13.12
N LEU A 153 6.27 2.26 -11.86
CA LEU A 153 4.90 2.51 -11.40
C LEU A 153 4.94 3.45 -10.18
N ILE A 154 3.98 4.36 -10.09
CA ILE A 154 3.77 5.20 -8.90
C ILE A 154 2.45 4.78 -8.26
N VAL A 155 2.51 4.44 -6.97
CA VAL A 155 1.34 4.03 -6.18
C VAL A 155 1.34 4.83 -4.88
N ILE A 156 0.24 5.56 -4.62
CA ILE A 156 0.08 6.35 -3.39
C ILE A 156 -1.26 5.96 -2.73
N PRO A 157 -1.31 4.82 -2.01
CA PRO A 157 -2.58 4.28 -1.52
C PRO A 157 -3.35 5.28 -0.64
N GLU A 158 -2.63 6.01 0.22
CA GLU A 158 -3.20 6.94 1.19
C GLU A 158 -3.75 8.24 0.58
N ALA A 159 -3.53 8.48 -0.72
CA ALA A 159 -4.03 9.67 -1.40
C ALA A 159 -5.55 9.84 -1.28
N VAL A 160 -6.31 8.73 -1.22
CA VAL A 160 -7.78 8.77 -1.09
C VAL A 160 -8.26 9.41 0.22
N ASN A 161 -7.39 9.48 1.24
CA ASN A 161 -7.68 10.07 2.55
C ASN A 161 -7.44 11.59 2.61
N LEU A 162 -6.86 12.19 1.56
CA LEU A 162 -6.70 13.65 1.44
C LEU A 162 -8.04 14.37 1.29
N THR A 163 -8.06 15.71 1.38
CA THR A 163 -9.22 16.50 0.95
C THR A 163 -9.44 16.40 -0.57
N ALA A 164 -10.65 16.66 -1.07
CA ALA A 164 -10.94 16.55 -2.51
C ALA A 164 -10.03 17.43 -3.39
N ALA A 165 -9.70 18.62 -2.90
CA ALA A 165 -8.80 19.54 -3.59
C ALA A 165 -7.35 19.01 -3.59
N ASP A 166 -6.90 18.49 -2.46
CA ASP A 166 -5.52 17.99 -2.32
C ASP A 166 -5.31 16.70 -3.12
N TYR A 167 -6.30 15.79 -3.12
CA TYR A 167 -6.27 14.59 -3.96
C TYR A 167 -6.20 14.94 -5.45
N SER A 168 -7.03 15.89 -5.91
CA SER A 168 -7.00 16.35 -7.31
C SER A 168 -5.61 16.90 -7.66
N SER A 169 -5.04 17.70 -6.75
CA SER A 169 -3.71 18.29 -6.93
C SER A 169 -2.62 17.22 -6.99
N LEU A 170 -2.67 16.20 -6.13
CA LEU A 170 -1.69 15.11 -6.12
C LEU A 170 -1.78 14.24 -7.38
N VAL A 171 -3.00 13.85 -7.78
CA VAL A 171 -3.20 13.01 -8.97
C VAL A 171 -2.72 13.72 -10.24
N GLU A 172 -3.04 15.01 -10.39
CA GLU A 172 -2.52 15.81 -11.50
C GLU A 172 -0.99 15.92 -11.46
N ALA A 173 -0.39 16.06 -10.28
CA ALA A 173 1.07 16.08 -10.13
C ALA A 173 1.72 14.74 -10.52
N VAL A 174 1.15 13.61 -10.09
CA VAL A 174 1.63 12.27 -10.48
C VAL A 174 1.56 12.11 -12.00
N LEU A 175 0.42 12.45 -12.62
CA LEU A 175 0.27 12.38 -14.08
C LEU A 175 1.25 13.30 -14.80
N ALA A 176 1.48 14.53 -14.30
CA ALA A 176 2.43 15.47 -14.87
C ALA A 176 3.87 14.93 -14.81
N GLN A 177 4.26 14.33 -13.70
CA GLN A 177 5.55 13.67 -13.53
C GLN A 177 5.70 12.50 -14.51
N CYS A 178 4.70 11.61 -14.58
CA CYS A 178 4.70 10.50 -15.54
C CYS A 178 4.80 10.99 -17.00
N GLY A 179 4.11 12.07 -17.35
CA GLY A 179 4.17 12.65 -18.69
C GLY A 179 5.50 13.32 -19.04
N THR A 180 6.23 13.81 -18.03
CA THR A 180 7.53 14.46 -18.17
C THR A 180 8.64 13.43 -18.30
N LEU A 181 8.68 12.45 -17.39
CA LEU A 181 9.75 11.46 -17.29
C LEU A 181 9.53 10.27 -18.25
N LYS A 182 8.27 9.96 -18.59
CA LYS A 182 7.83 9.01 -19.64
C LYS A 182 8.30 7.56 -19.47
N ASP A 183 8.86 7.26 -18.31
CA ASP A 183 9.37 5.98 -17.85
C ASP A 183 8.45 5.33 -16.79
N ARG A 184 7.47 6.09 -16.29
CA ARG A 184 6.60 5.69 -15.18
C ARG A 184 5.11 5.87 -15.47
N PHE A 185 4.29 5.11 -14.76
CA PHE A 185 2.84 5.08 -14.91
C PHE A 185 2.14 5.15 -13.55
N GLY A 186 1.13 6.01 -13.42
CA GLY A 186 0.39 6.21 -12.17
C GLY A 186 -0.74 5.20 -11.99
N ILE A 187 -0.80 4.55 -10.83
CA ILE A 187 -1.91 3.69 -10.43
C ILE A 187 -2.67 4.39 -9.31
N PHE A 188 -3.94 4.66 -9.55
CA PHE A 188 -4.79 5.46 -8.67
C PHE A 188 -6.00 4.68 -8.19
N ASP A 189 -6.46 5.00 -7.00
CA ASP A 189 -7.73 4.54 -6.45
C ASP A 189 -8.75 5.66 -6.50
N LEU A 190 -9.99 5.37 -6.93
CA LEU A 190 -11.05 6.39 -6.88
C LEU A 190 -11.38 6.75 -5.43
N ARG A 191 -11.55 8.05 -5.16
CA ARG A 191 -12.05 8.51 -3.86
C ARG A 191 -13.42 7.93 -3.60
N ASP A 192 -13.72 7.75 -2.31
CA ASP A 192 -14.97 7.18 -1.84
C ASP A 192 -15.24 5.75 -2.35
N GLY A 193 -14.21 5.03 -2.85
CA GLY A 193 -14.36 3.69 -3.41
C GLY A 193 -14.79 2.60 -2.43
N GLY A 194 -14.91 2.92 -1.13
CA GLY A 194 -15.45 2.03 -0.09
C GLY A 194 -16.99 1.95 -0.06
N LYS A 195 -17.68 2.79 -0.83
CA LYS A 195 -19.14 2.74 -1.02
C LYS A 195 -19.48 2.59 -2.50
N ASP A 196 -20.72 2.17 -2.77
CA ASP A 196 -21.25 2.18 -4.13
C ASP A 196 -21.34 3.62 -4.66
N LEU A 197 -20.62 3.90 -5.73
CA LEU A 197 -20.60 5.22 -6.37
C LEU A 197 -21.74 5.33 -7.40
N THR A 198 -22.50 6.43 -7.32
CA THR A 198 -23.49 6.77 -8.34
C THR A 198 -22.81 7.29 -9.61
N SER A 199 -23.56 7.41 -10.71
CA SER A 199 -23.02 8.02 -11.94
C SER A 199 -22.46 9.43 -11.72
N ALA A 200 -23.10 10.23 -10.86
CA ALA A 200 -22.63 11.58 -10.53
C ALA A 200 -21.33 11.56 -9.71
N ASP A 201 -21.18 10.58 -8.81
CA ASP A 201 -19.94 10.40 -8.05
C ASP A 201 -18.78 9.94 -8.95
N LEU A 202 -19.07 9.08 -9.93
CA LEU A 202 -18.10 8.66 -10.95
C LEU A 202 -17.67 9.83 -11.85
N ASP A 203 -18.61 10.68 -12.28
CA ASP A 203 -18.29 11.89 -13.06
C ASP A 203 -17.44 12.87 -12.24
N THR A 204 -17.77 13.04 -10.95
CA THR A 204 -16.97 13.85 -10.02
C THR A 204 -15.56 13.29 -9.87
N ASN A 205 -15.43 11.97 -9.66
CA ASN A 205 -14.14 11.30 -9.55
C ASN A 205 -13.29 11.43 -10.81
N ARG A 206 -13.88 11.28 -12.00
CA ARG A 206 -13.19 11.52 -13.27
C ARG A 206 -12.70 12.96 -13.40
N GLY A 207 -13.43 13.91 -12.82
CA GLY A 207 -13.04 15.32 -12.80
C GLY A 207 -11.73 15.60 -12.05
N TYR A 208 -11.38 14.81 -11.03
CA TYR A 208 -10.15 15.02 -10.24
C TYR A 208 -8.85 14.77 -11.02
N PHE A 209 -8.91 14.03 -12.12
CA PHE A 209 -7.73 13.73 -12.95
C PHE A 209 -7.41 14.87 -13.94
N GLY A 210 -8.25 15.90 -14.00
CA GLY A 210 -8.10 17.04 -14.90
C GLY A 210 -8.26 16.67 -16.38
N THR A 211 -7.69 17.51 -17.26
CA THR A 211 -7.82 17.37 -18.72
C THR A 211 -6.46 17.42 -19.44
N SER A 212 -5.38 17.07 -18.75
CA SER A 212 -4.03 17.13 -19.32
C SER A 212 -3.80 16.04 -20.38
N ASP A 213 -2.84 16.25 -21.27
CA ASP A 213 -2.40 15.22 -22.24
C ASP A 213 -1.70 14.02 -21.56
N SER A 214 -1.41 14.16 -20.25
CA SER A 214 -0.76 13.12 -19.46
C SER A 214 -1.72 12.05 -18.94
N LEU A 215 -3.04 12.17 -19.18
CA LEU A 215 -4.04 11.16 -18.78
C LEU A 215 -3.72 9.74 -19.31
N LYS A 216 -2.97 9.63 -20.41
CA LYS A 216 -2.49 8.35 -20.97
C LYS A 216 -1.43 7.63 -20.13
N TYR A 217 -0.89 8.28 -19.09
CA TYR A 217 0.13 7.75 -18.19
C TYR A 217 -0.42 7.32 -16.84
N GLY A 218 -1.73 7.07 -16.73
CA GLY A 218 -2.31 6.56 -15.51
C GLY A 218 -3.55 5.70 -15.72
N ALA A 219 -3.87 4.92 -14.69
CA ALA A 219 -5.11 4.15 -14.61
C ALA A 219 -5.70 4.27 -13.20
N ALA A 220 -7.02 4.43 -13.14
CA ALA A 220 -7.76 4.54 -11.89
C ALA A 220 -8.65 3.31 -11.68
N TYR A 221 -8.68 2.79 -10.46
CA TYR A 221 -9.38 1.57 -10.09
C TYR A 221 -10.47 1.82 -9.05
N TYR A 222 -11.54 1.05 -9.16
CA TYR A 222 -12.70 1.01 -8.27
C TYR A 222 -13.36 -0.36 -8.42
N PRO A 223 -13.93 -0.97 -7.36
CA PRO A 223 -14.06 -0.48 -5.97
C PRO A 223 -12.87 -0.85 -5.07
N PHE A 224 -12.87 -0.31 -3.83
CA PHE A 224 -11.93 -0.74 -2.79
C PHE A 224 -12.16 -2.21 -2.43
N LEU A 225 -11.06 -2.94 -2.21
CA LEU A 225 -11.11 -4.36 -1.92
C LEU A 225 -11.36 -4.61 -0.43
N LYS A 226 -12.29 -5.52 -0.14
CA LYS A 226 -12.42 -6.13 1.19
C LYS A 226 -11.48 -7.33 1.26
N THR A 227 -10.43 -7.22 2.06
CA THR A 227 -9.39 -8.25 2.16
C THR A 227 -9.63 -9.17 3.36
N THR A 228 -8.90 -10.28 3.41
CA THR A 228 -8.83 -11.17 4.58
C THR A 228 -7.68 -10.81 5.52
N LEU A 229 -7.07 -9.62 5.36
CA LEU A 229 -6.01 -9.15 6.23
C LEU A 229 -6.60 -8.77 7.59
N ASN A 230 -5.90 -9.16 8.65
CA ASN A 230 -6.30 -8.82 10.02
C ASN A 230 -5.74 -7.46 10.41
N TYR A 231 -6.48 -6.74 11.25
CA TYR A 231 -5.99 -5.53 11.90
C TYR A 231 -4.86 -5.85 12.90
N SER A 232 -3.97 -4.88 13.12
CA SER A 232 -2.94 -4.97 14.16
C SER A 232 -3.57 -5.12 15.53
N VAL A 233 -3.11 -6.10 16.29
CA VAL A 233 -3.40 -6.23 17.72
C VAL A 233 -2.06 -6.20 18.42
N LYS A 234 -1.88 -5.26 19.35
CA LYS A 234 -0.67 -5.18 20.15
C LYS A 234 -0.51 -6.43 21.00
N ASP A 235 0.74 -6.81 21.26
CA ASP A 235 1.06 -7.94 22.15
C ASP A 235 0.48 -7.77 23.57
N ASP A 236 0.34 -6.52 24.02
CA ASP A 236 -0.27 -6.17 25.30
C ASP A 236 -1.79 -5.92 25.22
N GLU A 237 -2.37 -6.10 24.03
CA GLU A 237 -3.78 -5.89 23.69
C GLU A 237 -4.30 -4.48 24.03
N SER A 238 -3.40 -3.50 24.24
CA SER A 238 -3.78 -2.16 24.72
C SER A 238 -4.57 -1.33 23.71
N ASN A 239 -4.56 -1.72 22.43
CA ASN A 239 -5.38 -1.11 21.38
C ASN A 239 -6.76 -1.77 21.24
N VAL A 240 -7.07 -2.80 22.05
CA VAL A 240 -8.37 -3.50 22.03
C VAL A 240 -9.20 -3.11 23.25
N SER A 241 -10.40 -2.59 23.03
CA SER A 241 -11.38 -2.29 24.08
C SER A 241 -12.51 -3.32 24.04
N VAL A 242 -12.75 -4.00 25.16
CA VAL A 242 -13.78 -5.04 25.27
C VAL A 242 -14.88 -4.58 26.21
N ILE A 243 -16.10 -4.45 25.71
CA ILE A 243 -17.29 -4.27 26.54
C ILE A 243 -17.85 -5.65 26.88
N PHE A 244 -17.77 -6.04 28.15
CA PHE A 244 -18.30 -7.30 28.65
C PHE A 244 -19.73 -7.14 29.17
N VAL A 245 -20.65 -7.96 28.67
CA VAL A 245 -22.04 -8.03 29.12
C VAL A 245 -22.25 -9.37 29.87
N PRO A 246 -22.31 -9.36 31.21
CA PRO A 246 -22.54 -10.58 31.99
C PRO A 246 -23.98 -11.08 31.85
N VAL A 247 -24.19 -12.37 32.11
CA VAL A 247 -25.53 -13.00 32.08
C VAL A 247 -26.51 -12.22 32.96
N GLY A 248 -27.50 -11.57 32.33
CA GLY A 248 -28.55 -10.82 33.02
C GLY A 248 -28.11 -9.52 33.72
N GLY A 249 -26.91 -9.00 33.44
CA GLY A 249 -26.38 -7.78 34.03
C GLY A 249 -26.08 -6.67 33.01
N PRO A 250 -25.76 -5.45 33.48
CA PRO A 250 -25.42 -4.32 32.61
C PRO A 250 -24.02 -4.49 31.99
N ALA A 251 -23.82 -3.88 30.82
CA ALA A 251 -22.54 -3.84 30.13
C ALA A 251 -21.46 -3.09 30.94
N ASN A 252 -20.28 -3.70 31.09
CA ASN A 252 -19.12 -3.12 31.76
C ASN A 252 -17.92 -3.08 30.79
N ALA A 253 -17.18 -1.98 30.75
CA ALA A 253 -15.91 -1.92 30.02
C ALA A 253 -14.84 -2.71 30.80
N VAL A 254 -14.06 -3.52 30.08
CA VAL A 254 -12.92 -4.29 30.59
C VAL A 254 -11.66 -3.85 29.85
#